data_AF-L8WHN9-F1
#
_entry.id   AF-L8WHN9-F1
#
_cell.length_a   1.000
_cell.length_b   1.000
_cell.length_c   1.000
_cell.angle_alpha   90.00
_cell.angle_beta   90.00
_cell.angle_gamma   90.00
#
_symmetry.space_group_name_H-M   'P 1'
#
loop_
_entity.id
_entity.type
_entity.pdbx_description
1 polymer ?
#
loop_
_entity_poly.entity_id
_entity_poly.type
_entity_poly.pdbx_seq_one_letter_code
_entity_poly.pdbx_strand_id
1 'polypeptide(L)'
;MDPIPPRPSSQTQPMELGRPMGIQKPSAFPEVRDILDLYRRVYEELLAVPVIPGVKSEKEKFAGGLYTTTVEGFVPTSGRGIQGATSHCLGQNFSKMFNISVEDPNLSAADKAKLTDPEAGKAYVWQNSWGLSTRTIGVMVMVHGDNQGLVLPPRVANVQVVVVPVGVTAKTTDEMREKISNACSDVVKTLKAVGVRAKADLREGYTPGYKFNDWEQKVRLPSHSNLLKR
;
A
#
# COMPACT_ATOMS: atom_id res chain seq x y z
N MET A 1 -33.29 6.29 -0.37
CA MET A 1 -31.88 6.52 -0.75
C MET A 1 -31.31 5.17 -1.08
N ASP A 2 -31.14 4.87 -2.37
CA ASP A 2 -30.62 3.57 -2.79
C ASP A 2 -29.15 3.44 -2.40
N PRO A 3 -28.72 2.26 -1.89
CA PRO A 3 -27.33 2.02 -1.56
C PRO A 3 -26.48 2.05 -2.84
N ILE A 4 -25.49 2.95 -2.85
CA ILE A 4 -24.51 3.05 -3.94
C ILE A 4 -23.78 1.70 -4.04
N PRO A 5 -23.69 1.09 -5.25
CA PRO A 5 -23.09 -0.22 -5.41
C PRO A 5 -21.59 -0.24 -5.00
N PRO A 6 -21.08 -1.38 -4.53
CA PRO A 6 -19.70 -1.54 -4.10
C PRO A 6 -18.72 -1.22 -5.24
N ARG A 7 -17.79 -0.30 -5.02
CA ARG A 7 -16.73 0.01 -6.00
C ARG A 7 -15.66 -1.09 -5.99
N PRO A 8 -15.26 -1.65 -7.17
CA PRO A 8 -14.48 -2.89 -7.32
C PRO A 8 -13.14 -3.01 -6.58
N SER A 9 -12.59 -1.90 -6.05
CA SER A 9 -11.30 -1.86 -5.33
C SER A 9 -11.36 -1.17 -3.96
N SER A 10 -12.49 -0.55 -3.60
CA SER A 10 -12.61 0.17 -2.32
C SER A 10 -13.18 -0.71 -1.20
N GLN A 11 -13.90 -1.78 -1.57
CA GLN A 11 -14.67 -2.62 -0.65
C GLN A 11 -14.34 -4.12 -0.71
N THR A 12 -13.50 -4.58 -1.64
CA THR A 12 -13.00 -5.96 -1.72
C THR A 12 -11.54 -6.00 -1.22
N GLN A 13 -11.27 -6.75 -0.15
CA GLN A 13 -9.97 -6.73 0.53
C GLN A 13 -9.43 -8.15 0.80
N PRO A 14 -8.43 -8.64 0.05
CA PRO A 14 -7.39 -9.45 0.65
C PRO A 14 -6.64 -8.56 1.66
N MET A 15 -6.54 -8.98 2.91
CA MET A 15 -5.85 -8.26 3.99
C MET A 15 -4.63 -9.05 4.45
N GLU A 16 -3.50 -8.35 4.60
CA GLU A 16 -2.34 -8.89 5.31
C GLU A 16 -2.47 -8.54 6.80
N LEU A 17 -2.44 -9.55 7.67
CA LEU A 17 -2.69 -9.41 9.11
C LEU A 17 -1.50 -9.93 9.92
N GLY A 18 -0.90 -9.10 10.75
CA GLY A 18 0.09 -9.53 11.76
C GLY A 18 -0.51 -9.56 13.17
N ARG A 19 -0.07 -10.52 14.00
CA ARG A 19 -0.48 -10.66 15.42
C ARG A 19 0.70 -11.04 16.32
N PRO A 20 1.48 -10.05 16.77
CA PRO A 20 2.52 -10.24 17.80
C PRO A 20 1.91 -10.28 19.20
N MET A 21 2.61 -10.98 20.11
CA MET A 21 2.22 -11.10 21.52
C MET A 21 3.42 -10.84 22.44
N GLY A 22 3.20 -10.17 23.57
CA GLY A 22 4.23 -9.92 24.58
C GLY A 22 3.68 -9.73 25.99
N ILE A 23 4.56 -9.62 26.99
CA ILE A 23 4.19 -9.58 28.43
C ILE A 23 4.21 -8.14 28.99
N GLN A 24 4.85 -7.19 28.30
CA GLN A 24 5.06 -5.81 28.77
C GLN A 24 3.81 -4.92 28.60
N LYS A 25 3.76 -3.72 29.18
CA LYS A 25 2.61 -2.80 29.06
C LYS A 25 2.50 -2.15 27.65
N PRO A 26 1.31 -1.67 27.21
CA PRO A 26 1.08 -1.01 25.90
C PRO A 26 2.03 0.11 25.57
N SER A 27 2.41 0.89 26.59
CA SER A 27 3.32 2.03 26.44
C SER A 27 4.74 1.60 26.08
N ALA A 28 5.07 0.32 26.20
CA ALA A 28 6.36 -0.28 25.85
C ALA A 28 6.33 -1.06 24.53
N PHE A 29 5.20 -1.11 23.80
CA PHE A 29 5.14 -1.70 22.45
C PHE A 29 5.23 -0.61 21.38
N PRO A 30 6.45 -0.28 20.89
CA PRO A 30 6.62 0.67 19.79
C PRO A 30 5.96 0.15 18.50
N GLU A 31 5.80 -1.17 18.42
CA GLU A 31 5.35 -1.92 17.26
C GLU A 31 4.05 -1.41 16.62
N VAL A 32 3.04 -1.01 17.42
CA VAL A 32 1.78 -0.44 16.87
C VAL A 32 2.07 0.82 16.05
N ARG A 33 2.99 1.67 16.53
CA ARG A 33 3.42 2.89 15.85
C ARG A 33 4.40 2.61 14.72
N ASP A 34 5.30 1.64 14.89
CA ASP A 34 6.26 1.25 13.86
C ASP A 34 5.52 0.73 12.62
N ILE A 35 4.51 -0.13 12.81
CA ILE A 35 3.67 -0.62 11.71
C ILE A 35 2.85 0.52 11.08
N LEU A 36 2.33 1.43 11.90
CA LEU A 36 1.62 2.60 11.37
C LEU A 36 2.54 3.46 10.49
N ASP A 37 3.80 3.65 10.90
CA ASP A 37 4.79 4.37 10.12
C ASP A 37 5.13 3.64 8.83
N LEU A 38 5.28 2.30 8.86
CA LEU A 38 5.42 1.51 7.63
C LEU A 38 4.24 1.73 6.68
N TYR A 39 3.00 1.74 7.18
CA TYR A 39 1.83 2.05 6.36
C TYR A 39 1.86 3.47 5.80
N ARG A 40 2.23 4.48 6.59
CA ARG A 40 2.45 5.85 6.11
C ARG A 40 3.46 5.87 4.98
N ARG A 41 4.59 5.17 5.13
CA ARG A 41 5.65 5.07 4.11
C ARG A 41 5.18 4.35 2.85
N VAL A 42 4.33 3.32 2.94
CA VAL A 42 3.71 2.73 1.73
C VAL A 42 2.92 3.79 0.97
N TYR A 43 2.07 4.57 1.65
CA TYR A 43 1.29 5.61 0.99
C TYR A 43 2.15 6.75 0.43
N GLU A 44 3.05 7.32 1.23
CA GLU A 44 3.81 8.51 0.85
C GLU A 44 5.00 8.17 -0.05
N GLU A 45 5.78 7.15 0.30
CA GLU A 45 7.02 6.82 -0.41
C GLU A 45 6.78 5.96 -1.64
N LEU A 46 5.82 5.04 -1.64
CA LEU A 46 5.57 4.17 -2.81
C LEU A 46 4.45 4.72 -3.69
N LEU A 47 3.33 5.09 -3.08
CA LEU A 47 2.13 5.52 -3.80
C LEU A 47 2.07 7.03 -4.05
N ALA A 48 2.99 7.82 -3.48
CA ALA A 48 2.97 9.29 -3.56
C ALA A 48 1.63 9.91 -3.12
N VAL A 49 0.95 9.29 -2.14
CA VAL A 49 -0.31 9.77 -1.57
C VAL A 49 -0.04 10.32 -0.18
N PRO A 50 -0.32 11.61 0.09
CA PRO A 50 -0.19 12.17 1.44
C PRO A 50 -1.25 11.56 2.36
N VAL A 51 -0.84 11.19 3.58
CA VAL A 51 -1.75 10.66 4.60
C VAL A 51 -1.49 11.32 5.94
N ILE A 52 -2.51 11.33 6.80
CA ILE A 52 -2.45 11.90 8.13
C ILE A 52 -2.48 10.76 9.15
N PRO A 53 -1.38 10.49 9.87
CA PRO A 53 -1.39 9.53 10.97
C PRO A 53 -2.21 10.09 12.15
N GLY A 54 -2.97 9.23 12.82
CA GLY A 54 -3.80 9.64 13.95
C GLY A 54 -4.29 8.48 14.81
N VAL A 55 -5.08 8.81 15.82
CA VAL A 55 -5.74 7.87 16.73
C VAL A 55 -7.25 7.99 16.54
N LYS A 56 -7.94 6.87 16.38
CA LYS A 56 -9.40 6.84 16.29
C LYS A 56 -10.02 7.23 17.63
N SER A 57 -11.18 7.87 17.58
CA SER A 57 -11.99 8.14 18.77
C SER A 57 -12.49 6.85 19.40
N GLU A 58 -12.98 6.92 20.64
CA GLU A 58 -13.56 5.77 21.34
C GLU A 58 -14.71 5.11 20.59
N LYS A 59 -15.48 5.88 19.81
CA LYS A 59 -16.59 5.36 19.00
C LYS A 59 -16.11 4.61 17.74
N GLU A 60 -14.95 4.99 17.21
CA GLU A 60 -14.43 4.50 15.92
C GLU A 60 -13.25 3.52 16.08
N LYS A 61 -12.80 3.25 17.30
CA LYS A 61 -11.74 2.27 17.55
C LYS A 61 -12.27 0.85 17.33
N PHE A 62 -11.35 -0.08 17.05
CA PHE A 62 -11.69 -1.49 16.91
C PHE A 62 -12.36 -2.03 18.18
N ALA A 63 -13.49 -2.71 18.01
CA ALA A 63 -14.25 -3.27 19.12
C ALA A 63 -13.40 -4.27 19.92
N GLY A 64 -13.35 -4.07 21.25
CA GLY A 64 -12.49 -4.85 22.13
C GLY A 64 -11.02 -4.45 22.11
N GLY A 65 -10.61 -3.48 21.30
CA GLY A 65 -9.26 -2.90 21.33
C GLY A 65 -9.08 -1.86 22.43
N LEU A 66 -7.86 -1.72 22.94
CA LEU A 66 -7.50 -0.66 23.88
C LEU A 66 -7.52 0.70 23.15
N TYR A 67 -6.77 0.80 22.05
CA TYR A 67 -6.77 1.95 21.15
C TYR A 67 -6.49 1.52 19.70
N THR A 68 -6.86 2.37 18.74
CA THR A 68 -6.62 2.14 17.31
C THR A 68 -5.94 3.34 16.70
N THR A 69 -4.82 3.10 16.03
CA THR A 69 -4.13 4.09 15.19
C THR A 69 -4.49 3.88 13.73
N THR A 70 -4.45 4.95 12.94
CA THR A 70 -4.93 5.00 11.55
C THR A 70 -4.08 5.94 10.71
N VAL A 71 -4.00 5.67 9.42
CA VAL A 71 -3.54 6.65 8.41
C VAL A 71 -4.74 7.04 7.54
N GLU A 72 -5.08 8.33 7.56
CA GLU A 72 -6.21 8.88 6.82
C GLU A 72 -5.74 9.57 5.55
N GLY A 73 -6.32 9.21 4.41
CA GLY A 73 -6.14 9.91 3.15
C GLY A 73 -7.34 10.82 2.84
N PHE A 74 -7.16 11.71 1.87
CA PHE A 74 -8.24 12.53 1.32
C PHE A 74 -8.34 12.29 -0.19
N VAL A 75 -9.58 12.11 -0.69
CA VAL A 75 -9.84 11.91 -2.12
C VAL A 75 -10.46 13.19 -2.69
N PRO A 76 -9.69 14.02 -3.44
CA PRO A 76 -10.14 15.34 -3.90
C PRO A 76 -11.38 15.29 -4.78
N THR A 77 -11.47 14.29 -5.67
CA THR A 77 -12.57 14.13 -6.62
C THR A 77 -13.92 13.86 -5.96
N SER A 78 -13.91 13.27 -4.76
CA SER A 78 -15.14 12.98 -4.01
C SER A 78 -15.38 13.92 -2.82
N GLY A 79 -14.35 14.69 -2.42
CA GLY A 79 -14.38 15.51 -1.21
C GLY A 79 -14.47 14.71 0.09
N ARG A 80 -14.07 13.42 0.08
CA ARG A 80 -14.22 12.51 1.23
C ARG A 80 -12.88 12.04 1.79
N GLY A 81 -12.82 11.91 3.10
CA GLY A 81 -11.76 11.18 3.80
C GLY A 81 -11.86 9.68 3.55
N ILE A 82 -10.72 8.99 3.57
CA ILE A 82 -10.64 7.55 3.42
C ILE A 82 -9.60 6.96 4.38
N GLN A 83 -10.03 5.98 5.17
CA GLN A 83 -9.11 5.21 6.00
C GLN A 83 -8.24 4.31 5.11
N GLY A 84 -6.93 4.54 5.16
CA GLY A 84 -5.93 3.82 4.37
C GLY A 84 -5.49 2.51 5.02
N ALA A 85 -5.12 2.56 6.29
CA ALA A 85 -4.68 1.39 7.07
C ALA A 85 -4.92 1.61 8.57
N THR A 86 -4.94 0.52 9.34
CA THR A 86 -5.07 0.59 10.81
C THR A 86 -4.09 -0.31 11.53
N SER A 87 -3.64 0.17 12.69
CA SER A 87 -2.82 -0.60 13.63
C SER A 87 -3.40 -0.46 15.03
N HIS A 88 -3.77 -1.60 15.62
CA HIS A 88 -4.57 -1.73 16.83
C HIS A 88 -3.70 -2.25 17.98
N CYS A 89 -3.81 -1.59 19.13
CA CYS A 89 -3.42 -2.20 20.39
C CYS A 89 -4.65 -2.87 20.98
N LEU A 90 -4.65 -4.20 21.04
CA LEU A 90 -5.79 -4.98 21.53
C LEU A 90 -5.81 -5.08 23.06
N GLY A 91 -4.73 -4.66 23.70
CA GLY A 91 -4.59 -4.78 25.14
C GLY A 91 -4.47 -6.24 25.57
N GLN A 92 -5.07 -6.56 26.71
CA GLN A 92 -5.26 -7.93 27.20
C GLN A 92 -6.71 -8.42 27.02
N ASN A 93 -7.56 -7.69 26.30
CA ASN A 93 -8.99 -8.00 26.21
C ASN A 93 -9.19 -9.36 25.53
N PHE A 94 -8.51 -9.57 24.40
CA PHE A 94 -8.57 -10.82 23.64
C PHE A 94 -7.82 -11.96 24.35
N SER A 95 -6.70 -11.69 25.00
CA SER A 95 -5.96 -12.71 25.74
C SER A 95 -6.74 -13.24 26.93
N LYS A 96 -7.52 -12.39 27.63
CA LYS A 96 -8.47 -12.84 28.65
C LYS A 96 -9.63 -13.64 28.06
N MET A 97 -10.25 -13.17 26.97
CA MET A 97 -11.36 -13.87 26.32
C MET A 97 -10.99 -15.28 25.83
N PHE A 98 -9.77 -15.45 25.31
CA PHE A 98 -9.27 -16.72 24.76
C PHE A 98 -8.34 -17.49 25.71
N ASN A 99 -8.26 -17.08 26.98
CA ASN A 99 -7.39 -17.67 28.00
C ASN A 99 -5.92 -17.84 27.57
N ILE A 100 -5.38 -16.84 26.87
CA ILE A 100 -3.99 -16.80 26.41
C ILE A 100 -3.14 -16.16 27.50
N SER A 101 -2.46 -17.00 28.27
CA SER A 101 -1.60 -16.57 29.37
C SER A 101 -0.29 -17.35 29.38
N VAL A 102 0.71 -16.76 30.02
CA VAL A 102 1.97 -17.40 30.35
C VAL A 102 2.13 -17.42 31.87
N GLU A 103 2.97 -18.29 32.40
CA GLU A 103 3.36 -18.15 33.80
C GLU A 103 4.04 -16.80 34.02
N ASP A 104 3.70 -16.10 35.11
CA ASP A 104 4.33 -14.81 35.40
C ASP A 104 5.84 -15.01 35.64
N PRO A 105 6.71 -14.42 34.79
CA PRO A 105 8.15 -14.56 34.94
C PRO A 105 8.70 -13.78 36.14
N ASN A 106 7.91 -12.87 36.73
CA ASN A 106 8.32 -12.07 37.89
C ASN A 106 8.01 -12.76 39.23
N LEU A 107 7.25 -13.86 39.21
CA LEU A 107 6.95 -14.66 40.39
C LEU A 107 7.96 -15.79 40.52
N SER A 108 8.65 -15.86 41.67
CA SER A 108 9.53 -16.98 41.99
C SER A 108 8.72 -18.26 42.20
N ALA A 109 9.34 -19.44 42.03
CA ALA A 109 8.67 -20.72 42.30
C ALA A 109 8.15 -20.82 43.75
N ALA A 110 8.85 -20.19 44.71
CA ALA A 110 8.44 -20.15 46.11
C ALA A 110 7.22 -19.24 46.35
N ASP A 111 7.06 -18.17 45.56
CA ASP A 111 5.91 -17.27 45.64
C ASP A 111 4.69 -17.87 44.92
N LYS A 112 4.91 -18.57 43.80
CA LYS A 112 3.86 -19.35 43.12
C LYS A 112 3.25 -20.41 44.03
N ALA A 113 4.06 -21.08 44.85
CA ALA A 113 3.59 -22.10 45.80
C ALA A 113 2.73 -21.55 46.95
N LYS A 114 2.76 -20.22 47.19
CA LYS A 114 1.94 -19.55 48.22
C LYS A 114 0.62 -19.01 47.67
N LEU A 115 0.42 -19.05 46.36
CA LEU A 115 -0.82 -18.58 45.74
C LEU A 115 -1.95 -19.56 46.02
N THR A 116 -3.04 -19.05 46.58
CA THR A 116 -4.28 -19.81 46.81
C THR A 116 -5.15 -19.92 45.56
N ASP A 117 -4.91 -19.04 44.57
CA ASP A 117 -5.61 -19.00 43.29
C ASP A 117 -4.64 -19.36 42.15
N PRO A 118 -4.88 -20.44 41.40
CA PRO A 118 -4.03 -20.83 40.26
C PRO A 118 -4.03 -19.80 39.11
N GLU A 119 -5.00 -18.89 39.04
CA GLU A 119 -4.99 -17.76 38.08
C GLU A 119 -4.06 -16.62 38.52
N ALA A 120 -3.78 -16.49 39.82
CA ALA A 120 -2.89 -15.43 40.34
C ALA A 120 -1.42 -15.60 39.93
N GLY A 121 -1.04 -16.77 39.42
CA GLY A 121 0.31 -17.07 38.91
C GLY A 121 0.49 -16.83 37.41
N LYS A 122 -0.57 -16.38 36.72
CA LYS A 122 -0.62 -16.22 35.27
C LYS A 122 -0.55 -14.76 34.85
N ALA A 123 0.26 -14.48 33.84
CA ALA A 123 0.33 -13.20 33.16
C ALA A 123 -0.37 -13.29 31.79
N TYR A 124 -1.43 -12.51 31.61
CA TYR A 124 -2.11 -12.41 30.30
C TYR A 124 -1.26 -11.61 29.31
N VAL A 125 -1.17 -12.13 28.09
CA VAL A 125 -0.37 -11.49 27.04
C VAL A 125 -1.04 -10.24 26.49
N TRP A 126 -0.24 -9.27 26.11
CA TRP A 126 -0.64 -8.10 25.35
C TRP A 126 -0.58 -8.43 23.87
N GLN A 127 -1.58 -7.97 23.12
CA GLN A 127 -1.72 -8.29 21.72
C GLN A 127 -1.90 -7.03 20.88
N ASN A 128 -1.37 -7.09 19.67
CA ASN A 128 -1.56 -6.07 18.64
C ASN A 128 -2.17 -6.75 17.40
N SER A 129 -2.85 -5.97 16.56
CA SER A 129 -3.19 -6.40 15.21
C SER A 129 -3.17 -5.22 14.25
N TRP A 130 -2.95 -5.47 12.97
CA TRP A 130 -2.88 -4.40 11.98
C TRP A 130 -3.25 -4.95 10.61
N GLY A 131 -3.73 -4.06 9.74
CA GLY A 131 -4.19 -4.43 8.42
C GLY A 131 -3.96 -3.34 7.38
N LEU A 132 -3.48 -3.78 6.22
CA LEU A 132 -3.43 -3.06 4.96
C LEU A 132 -4.11 -3.92 3.89
N SER A 133 -4.78 -3.28 2.93
CA SER A 133 -5.47 -3.98 1.85
C SER A 133 -5.20 -3.36 0.48
N THR A 134 -5.71 -4.02 -0.56
CA THR A 134 -5.74 -3.51 -1.95
C THR A 134 -6.52 -2.20 -2.11
N ARG A 135 -7.22 -1.72 -1.08
CA ARG A 135 -7.76 -0.35 -1.04
C ARG A 135 -6.68 0.70 -1.34
N THR A 136 -5.43 0.44 -0.97
CA THR A 136 -4.25 1.23 -1.33
C THR A 136 -4.20 1.56 -2.83
N ILE A 137 -4.44 0.57 -3.70
CA ILE A 137 -4.48 0.73 -5.15
C ILE A 137 -5.64 1.64 -5.55
N GLY A 138 -6.83 1.40 -4.98
CA GLY A 138 -7.99 2.26 -5.23
C GLY A 138 -7.75 3.72 -4.84
N VAL A 139 -7.12 3.96 -3.69
CA VAL A 139 -6.75 5.32 -3.24
C VAL A 139 -5.76 5.97 -4.21
N MET A 140 -4.70 5.25 -4.60
CA MET A 140 -3.72 5.74 -5.57
C MET A 140 -4.40 6.15 -6.90
N VAL A 141 -5.29 5.31 -7.43
CA VAL A 141 -6.05 5.60 -8.66
C VAL A 141 -6.91 6.84 -8.50
N MET A 142 -7.61 6.98 -7.37
CA MET A 142 -8.50 8.14 -7.12
C MET A 142 -7.75 9.45 -6.89
N VAL A 143 -6.51 9.39 -6.38
CA VAL A 143 -5.69 10.57 -6.08
C VAL A 143 -4.91 11.05 -7.31
N HIS A 144 -4.35 10.13 -8.09
CA HIS A 144 -3.47 10.45 -9.22
C HIS A 144 -4.16 10.41 -10.58
N GLY A 145 -5.28 9.70 -10.71
CA GLY A 145 -6.03 9.60 -11.97
C GLY A 145 -6.47 10.96 -12.50
N ASP A 146 -6.42 11.10 -13.82
CA ASP A 146 -6.82 12.33 -14.53
C ASP A 146 -7.85 12.04 -15.64
N ASN A 147 -8.22 13.07 -16.40
CA ASN A 147 -9.18 12.94 -17.50
C ASN A 147 -8.68 12.09 -18.68
N GLN A 148 -7.41 11.74 -18.73
CA GLN A 148 -6.81 10.90 -19.77
C GLN A 148 -6.62 9.45 -19.29
N GLY A 149 -6.68 9.20 -17.98
CA GLY A 149 -6.73 7.87 -17.40
C GLY A 149 -5.84 7.70 -16.18
N LEU A 150 -5.16 6.55 -16.12
CA LEU A 150 -4.39 6.13 -14.96
C LEU A 150 -3.00 6.76 -14.96
N VAL A 151 -2.66 7.48 -13.89
CA VAL A 151 -1.30 7.96 -13.63
C VAL A 151 -0.69 7.11 -12.52
N LEU A 152 0.37 6.37 -12.85
CA LEU A 152 1.05 5.48 -11.91
C LEU A 152 2.28 6.17 -11.30
N PRO A 153 2.42 6.17 -9.96
CA PRO A 153 3.65 6.59 -9.32
C PRO A 153 4.84 5.73 -9.80
N PRO A 154 6.00 6.34 -10.14
CA PRO A 154 7.12 5.62 -10.75
C PRO A 154 7.66 4.45 -9.92
N ARG A 155 7.45 4.43 -8.60
CA ARG A 155 7.95 3.37 -7.72
C ARG A 155 7.12 2.08 -7.79
N VAL A 156 5.84 2.17 -8.13
CA VAL A 156 4.92 1.01 -8.25
C VAL A 156 4.55 0.66 -9.69
N ALA A 157 4.92 1.51 -10.66
CA ALA A 157 4.65 1.25 -12.07
C ALA A 157 5.44 0.03 -12.58
N ASN A 158 4.77 -1.02 -13.08
CA ASN A 158 5.44 -2.22 -13.60
C ASN A 158 6.38 -1.89 -14.77
N VAL A 159 5.93 -1.03 -15.67
CA VAL A 159 6.77 -0.38 -16.69
C VAL A 159 6.87 1.10 -16.29
N GLN A 160 8.07 1.67 -16.33
CA GLN A 160 8.28 3.10 -16.11
C GLN A 160 8.39 3.83 -17.45
N VAL A 161 9.15 3.29 -18.40
CA VAL A 161 9.39 3.95 -19.69
C VAL A 161 9.03 3.00 -20.83
N VAL A 162 8.28 3.51 -21.79
CA VAL A 162 7.97 2.80 -23.03
C VAL A 162 8.66 3.50 -24.20
N VAL A 163 9.42 2.74 -24.98
CA VAL A 163 10.07 3.23 -26.21
C VAL A 163 9.22 2.78 -27.40
N VAL A 164 8.70 3.74 -28.16
CA VAL A 164 7.86 3.49 -29.34
C VAL A 164 8.58 4.01 -30.59
N PRO A 165 8.84 3.16 -31.60
CA PRO A 165 9.39 3.63 -32.87
C PRO A 165 8.34 4.48 -33.61
N VAL A 166 8.78 5.63 -34.13
CA VAL A 166 7.95 6.55 -34.93
C VAL A 166 8.50 6.65 -36.36
N GLY A 167 7.64 6.99 -37.32
CA GLY A 167 8.06 7.21 -38.72
C GLY A 167 8.31 5.93 -39.53
N VAL A 168 7.97 4.75 -39.01
CA VAL A 168 7.97 3.50 -39.79
C VAL A 168 6.75 3.48 -40.70
N THR A 169 6.96 3.45 -42.01
CA THR A 169 5.90 3.47 -43.04
C THR A 169 5.99 2.25 -43.95
N ALA A 170 5.01 2.08 -44.85
CA ALA A 170 5.05 1.04 -45.88
C ALA A 170 6.25 1.19 -46.84
N LYS A 171 6.88 2.38 -46.90
CA LYS A 171 8.05 2.66 -47.74
C LYS A 171 9.38 2.39 -47.02
N THR A 172 9.35 2.06 -45.73
CA THR A 172 10.54 1.79 -44.94
C THR A 172 11.06 0.39 -45.26
N THR A 173 12.29 0.29 -45.75
CA THR A 173 12.97 -0.97 -46.05
C THR A 173 13.16 -1.82 -44.80
N ASP A 174 13.27 -3.13 -44.97
CA ASP A 174 13.44 -4.07 -43.85
C ASP A 174 14.75 -3.78 -43.08
N GLU A 175 15.83 -3.42 -43.77
CA GLU A 175 17.09 -2.98 -43.15
C GLU A 175 16.91 -1.76 -42.23
N MET A 176 16.11 -0.77 -42.67
CA MET A 176 15.84 0.42 -41.87
C MET A 176 14.94 0.08 -40.67
N ARG A 177 13.97 -0.84 -40.84
CA ARG A 177 13.13 -1.33 -39.75
C ARG A 177 13.96 -2.03 -38.68
N GLU A 178 14.88 -2.89 -39.10
CA GLU A 178 15.79 -3.59 -38.21
C GLU A 178 16.70 -2.61 -37.46
N LYS A 179 17.26 -1.61 -38.17
CA LYS A 179 18.07 -0.55 -37.55
C LYS A 179 17.30 0.24 -36.48
N ILE A 180 16.04 0.59 -36.75
CA ILE A 180 15.18 1.28 -35.79
C ILE A 180 14.87 0.38 -34.59
N SER A 181 14.54 -0.89 -34.82
CA SER A 181 14.27 -1.88 -33.78
C SER A 181 15.47 -2.09 -32.85
N ASN A 182 16.67 -2.20 -33.44
CA ASN A 182 17.92 -2.32 -32.71
C ASN A 182 18.20 -1.07 -31.88
N ALA A 183 18.04 0.13 -32.46
CA ALA A 183 18.18 1.38 -31.72
C ALA A 183 17.21 1.49 -30.54
N CYS A 184 15.93 1.12 -30.72
CA CYS A 184 14.96 1.08 -29.62
C CYS A 184 15.39 0.09 -28.53
N SER A 185 15.90 -1.08 -28.92
CA SER A 185 16.38 -2.09 -27.98
C SER A 185 17.61 -1.62 -27.21
N ASP A 186 18.52 -0.89 -27.85
CA ASP A 186 19.71 -0.34 -27.20
C ASP A 186 19.37 0.79 -26.21
N VAL A 187 18.38 1.62 -26.52
CA VAL A 187 17.82 2.59 -25.56
C VAL A 187 17.25 1.87 -24.35
N VAL A 188 16.45 0.80 -24.56
CA VAL A 188 15.90 0.01 -23.45
C VAL A 188 17.00 -0.64 -22.61
N LYS A 189 18.05 -1.18 -23.23
CA LYS A 189 19.21 -1.73 -22.50
C LYS A 189 19.89 -0.67 -21.64
N THR A 190 20.11 0.52 -22.21
CA THR A 190 20.72 1.67 -21.51
C THR A 190 19.89 2.08 -20.29
N LEU A 191 18.57 2.18 -20.45
CA LEU A 191 17.66 2.49 -19.34
C LEU A 191 17.64 1.40 -18.26
N LYS A 192 17.62 0.13 -18.66
CA LYS A 192 17.65 -1.00 -17.73
C LYS A 192 18.98 -1.06 -16.97
N ALA A 193 20.10 -0.68 -17.59
CA ALA A 193 21.41 -0.65 -16.94
C ALA A 193 21.47 0.30 -15.75
N VAL A 194 20.67 1.37 -15.76
CA VAL A 194 20.52 2.31 -14.62
C VAL A 194 19.34 1.98 -13.70
N GLY A 195 18.74 0.80 -13.85
CA GLY A 195 17.65 0.32 -12.99
C GLY A 195 16.24 0.77 -13.39
N VAL A 196 16.07 1.41 -14.55
CA VAL A 196 14.75 1.83 -15.04
C VAL A 196 14.02 0.65 -15.68
N ARG A 197 12.77 0.42 -15.29
CA ARG A 197 11.89 -0.61 -15.88
C ARG A 197 11.38 -0.15 -17.24
N ALA A 198 12.19 -0.33 -18.28
CA ALA A 198 11.87 0.08 -19.65
C ALA A 198 11.39 -1.08 -20.54
N LYS A 199 10.51 -0.78 -21.51
CA LYS A 199 10.02 -1.72 -22.53
C LYS A 199 9.96 -1.05 -23.89
N ALA A 200 10.35 -1.76 -24.96
CA ALA A 200 10.09 -1.32 -26.33
C ALA A 200 8.77 -1.90 -26.82
N ASP A 201 7.93 -1.08 -27.47
CA ASP A 201 6.71 -1.52 -28.13
C ASP A 201 6.91 -1.63 -29.64
N LEU A 202 7.40 -2.81 -30.03
CA LEU A 202 7.70 -3.16 -31.42
C LEU A 202 6.53 -3.87 -32.12
N ARG A 203 5.31 -3.85 -31.53
CA ARG A 203 4.14 -4.49 -32.17
C ARG A 203 3.91 -3.91 -33.57
N GLU A 204 3.86 -4.76 -34.57
CA GLU A 204 3.50 -4.36 -35.93
C GLU A 204 1.98 -4.24 -36.08
N GLY A 205 1.51 -3.60 -37.15
CA GLY A 205 0.08 -3.43 -37.44
C GLY A 205 -0.64 -2.33 -36.64
N TYR A 206 0.02 -1.72 -35.65
CA TYR A 206 -0.51 -0.58 -34.90
C TYR A 206 0.24 0.71 -35.22
N THR A 207 -0.51 1.80 -35.41
CA THR A 207 0.07 3.12 -35.59
C THR A 207 0.76 3.59 -34.30
N PRO A 208 1.78 4.46 -34.38
CA PRO A 208 2.39 5.04 -33.17
C PRO A 208 1.37 5.75 -32.28
N GLY A 209 0.39 6.45 -32.87
CA GLY A 209 -0.69 7.11 -32.13
C GLY A 209 -1.55 6.12 -31.33
N TYR A 210 -1.87 4.95 -31.89
CA TYR A 210 -2.58 3.90 -31.15
C TYR A 210 -1.75 3.42 -29.96
N LYS A 211 -0.44 3.20 -30.16
CA LYS A 211 0.46 2.77 -29.08
C LYS A 211 0.55 3.82 -27.98
N PHE A 212 0.65 5.11 -28.32
CA PHE A 212 0.64 6.18 -27.33
C PHE A 212 -0.62 6.13 -26.46
N ASN A 213 -1.80 6.08 -27.06
CA ASN A 213 -3.06 5.98 -26.31
C ASN A 213 -3.15 4.69 -25.47
N ASP A 214 -2.73 3.54 -26.01
CA ASP A 214 -2.73 2.25 -25.29
C ASP A 214 -1.85 2.31 -24.02
N TRP A 215 -0.68 2.98 -24.11
CA TRP A 215 0.22 3.15 -22.97
C TRP A 215 -0.20 4.28 -22.05
N GLU A 216 -0.81 5.35 -22.53
CA GLU A 216 -1.38 6.41 -21.68
C GLU A 216 -2.50 5.88 -20.77
N GLN A 217 -3.30 4.93 -21.25
CA GLN A 217 -4.34 4.30 -20.42
C GLN A 217 -3.78 3.34 -19.36
N LYS A 218 -2.60 2.77 -19.58
CA LYS A 218 -2.04 1.68 -18.74
C LYS A 218 -0.90 2.14 -17.82
N VAL A 219 -0.04 3.02 -18.32
CA VAL A 219 1.29 3.31 -17.75
C VAL A 219 1.68 4.75 -18.06
N ARG A 220 0.89 5.72 -17.62
CA ARG A 220 1.30 7.12 -17.69
C ARG A 220 2.16 7.47 -16.48
N LEU A 221 3.40 7.88 -16.74
CA LEU A 221 4.21 8.59 -15.75
C LEU A 221 3.77 10.06 -15.67
N PRO A 222 3.88 10.71 -14.50
CA PRO A 222 3.65 12.14 -14.39
C PRO A 222 4.59 12.90 -15.34
N SER A 223 4.04 13.64 -16.30
CA SER A 223 4.84 14.55 -17.13
C SER A 223 5.29 15.74 -16.27
N HIS A 224 6.53 16.20 -16.45
CA HIS A 224 7.10 17.36 -15.74
C HIS A 224 6.24 18.64 -15.83
N SER A 225 5.36 18.75 -16.84
CA SER A 225 4.43 19.87 -16.99
C SER A 225 3.38 19.98 -15.88
N ASN A 226 3.04 18.89 -15.18
CA ASN A 226 2.01 18.89 -14.13
C ASN A 226 2.57 19.17 -12.72
N LEU A 227 3.89 19.10 -12.53
CA LEU A 227 4.55 19.42 -11.25
C LEU A 227 4.70 20.94 -11.02
N LEU A 228 4.59 21.76 -12.08
CA LEU A 228 4.74 23.23 -12.02
C LEU A 228 3.40 23.99 -12.00
N LYS A 229 2.26 23.28 -11.92
CA LYS A 229 0.92 23.89 -11.89
C LYS A 229 0.13 23.63 -10.61
N ARG A 230 0.79 23.23 -9.52
CA ARG A 230 0.18 23.12 -8.19
C ARG A 230 1.00 23.87 -7.17
#